data_AF-A0A0R3LQL1-F1
#
_entry.id   AF-A0A0R3LQL1-F1
#
_cell.length_a   1.000
_cell.length_b   1.000
_cell.length_c   1.000
_cell.angle_alpha   90.00
_cell.angle_beta   90.00
_cell.angle_gamma   90.00
#
_symmetry.space_group_name_H-M   'P 1'
#
loop_
_entity.id
_entity.type
_entity.pdbx_description
1 polymer ?
#
loop_
_entity_poly.entity_id
_entity_poly.type
_entity_poly.pdbx_seq_one_letter_code
_entity_poly.pdbx_strand_id
1 'polypeptide(L)'
;MSSWLSEREQRLVAGAEAASAPTPIPTQIVSNGEYLPPPQSAVQKKVEARINELADVNGKHLGLSRRQFLHTSCGMAAAFLAMNDVYGNVFQVAPAEAREPEMMLARAQGLSSQFIFDVQTHFVRDDFDHKELLGLADFASQHWNPKMKEEGVSSLHRYKFQNYVKEIYYDSDTNVALLSGAPFDDPSWWLLSNEQIVKARELINDFAGSRRLLAHSVITPKQPGWMEEVDKAIEVYKPDSWKSYTIGDPLAPSKFPWRLDDEQVMYPFYEKAVKAGINTLCIHKGLLPPDYEKSFAGVWEYATAWDIGKAAKDWPQMNFVIYHSALRAFLELPDKAWAEFEQTGRIQWATDLAEIPQKFGVTNVYAELGTSFANSAVAHPKFCAALVGTLIKGMGVDHVMWGTDSVWYGSPQWQIEALRRLEIPEDMQKKYGFAPLGDANSATKQQIFSGNALRFYKIKLKAAENTRMPTFSEDRLAALKNEYAQAAKEPSNLRYGYVRAA
;
A
#
# COMPACT_ATOMS: atom_id res chain seq x y z
N MET A 1 1.38 13.73 -25.20
CA MET A 1 1.42 12.25 -25.18
C MET A 1 2.38 11.91 -24.06
N SER A 2 1.98 11.29 -22.95
CA SER A 2 0.95 10.28 -22.78
C SER A 2 0.48 10.24 -21.34
N SER A 3 -0.83 10.33 -21.08
CA SER A 3 -1.32 9.60 -19.91
C SER A 3 -1.03 8.12 -20.15
N TRP A 4 -0.69 7.41 -19.07
CA TRP A 4 -0.30 5.99 -18.98
C TRP A 4 -1.30 5.00 -19.59
N LEU A 5 -2.49 5.49 -19.83
CA LEU A 5 -3.52 4.84 -20.59
C LEU A 5 -3.38 5.36 -22.00
N SER A 6 -3.36 4.49 -23.01
CA SER A 6 -3.52 4.97 -24.39
C SER A 6 -4.71 5.93 -24.47
N GLU A 7 -4.74 6.88 -25.42
CA GLU A 7 -5.89 7.79 -25.55
C GLU A 7 -7.24 7.04 -25.59
N ARG A 8 -7.23 5.80 -26.10
CA ARG A 8 -8.37 4.89 -26.05
C ARG A 8 -8.72 4.48 -24.62
N GLU A 9 -7.74 4.01 -23.87
CA GLU A 9 -7.93 3.56 -22.49
C GLU A 9 -8.28 4.71 -21.57
N GLN A 10 -7.78 5.91 -21.84
CA GLN A 10 -8.19 7.09 -21.08
C GLN A 10 -9.71 7.30 -21.16
N ARG A 11 -10.30 7.07 -22.33
CA ARG A 11 -11.76 7.21 -22.48
C ARG A 11 -12.57 6.18 -21.68
N LEU A 12 -11.93 5.17 -21.09
CA LEU A 12 -12.59 4.06 -20.40
C LEU A 12 -12.60 4.20 -18.87
N VAL A 13 -12.06 5.27 -18.31
CA VAL A 13 -11.85 5.41 -16.86
C VAL A 13 -12.16 6.81 -16.38
N ALA A 14 -12.46 6.92 -15.10
CA ALA A 14 -12.85 8.16 -14.42
C ALA A 14 -12.09 8.28 -13.09
N GLY A 15 -11.96 9.51 -12.60
CA GLY A 15 -11.36 9.77 -11.28
C GLY A 15 -12.15 9.10 -10.15
N ALA A 16 -11.46 8.35 -9.29
CA ALA A 16 -12.06 7.51 -8.27
C ALA A 16 -12.90 8.31 -7.27
N GLU A 17 -12.49 9.53 -6.95
CA GLU A 17 -13.16 10.45 -6.04
C GLU A 17 -14.59 10.85 -6.42
N ALA A 18 -14.93 10.77 -7.71
CA ALA A 18 -16.20 11.23 -8.23
C ALA A 18 -17.02 10.09 -8.82
N ALA A 19 -16.33 9.10 -9.39
CA ALA A 19 -16.96 7.94 -9.99
C ALA A 19 -17.12 6.75 -9.03
N SER A 20 -16.39 6.72 -7.90
CA SER A 20 -16.63 5.71 -6.87
C SER A 20 -17.72 6.16 -5.91
N ALA A 21 -18.49 5.20 -5.39
CA ALA A 21 -19.39 5.47 -4.29
C ALA A 21 -18.59 5.99 -3.07
N PRO A 22 -19.10 7.02 -2.36
CA PRO A 22 -18.45 7.59 -1.18
C PRO A 22 -18.64 6.68 0.05
N THR A 23 -18.18 5.43 -0.05
CA THR A 23 -18.27 4.41 0.99
C THR A 23 -16.99 4.33 1.83
N PRO A 24 -17.07 3.87 3.10
CA PRO A 24 -15.93 3.79 4.03
C PRO A 24 -14.76 2.94 3.52
N ILE A 25 -15.04 1.94 2.69
CA ILE A 25 -14.07 1.15 1.93
C ILE A 25 -14.34 1.30 0.43
N PRO A 26 -13.34 1.17 -0.45
CA PRO A 26 -13.60 1.10 -1.89
C PRO A 26 -14.49 -0.11 -2.22
N THR A 27 -15.39 0.04 -3.19
CA THR A 27 -16.27 -1.04 -3.70
C THR A 27 -15.87 -1.49 -5.10
N GLN A 28 -14.74 -1.00 -5.59
CA GLN A 28 -14.16 -1.35 -6.87
C GLN A 28 -12.65 -1.12 -6.80
N ILE A 29 -11.94 -1.63 -7.81
CA ILE A 29 -10.50 -1.49 -7.89
C ILE A 29 -10.15 -0.05 -8.31
N VAL A 30 -9.27 0.58 -7.52
CA VAL A 30 -8.75 1.93 -7.78
C VAL A 30 -7.31 1.83 -8.31
N SER A 31 -7.05 2.52 -9.42
CA SER A 31 -5.77 2.63 -10.10
C SER A 31 -5.03 3.88 -9.67
N ASN A 32 -3.74 3.80 -9.47
CA ASN A 32 -2.84 4.96 -9.34
C ASN A 32 -2.51 5.62 -10.69
N GLY A 33 -3.00 5.07 -11.81
CA GLY A 33 -2.80 5.59 -13.17
C GLY A 33 -1.95 4.72 -14.05
N GLU A 34 -1.25 3.78 -13.47
CA GLU A 34 -0.21 2.98 -14.12
C GLU A 34 -0.78 1.97 -15.15
N TYR A 35 -2.10 1.82 -15.20
CA TYR A 35 -2.81 0.82 -15.96
C TYR A 35 -4.32 1.09 -15.93
N LEU A 36 -5.05 0.34 -16.76
CA LEU A 36 -6.50 0.44 -16.92
C LEU A 36 -7.27 -0.47 -15.93
N PRO A 37 -7.89 0.07 -14.85
CA PRO A 37 -8.66 -0.71 -13.87
C PRO A 37 -9.80 -1.50 -14.50
N PRO A 38 -10.16 -2.69 -13.99
CA PRO A 38 -11.24 -3.48 -14.55
C PRO A 38 -12.59 -2.84 -14.20
N PRO A 39 -13.65 -3.10 -14.97
CA PRO A 39 -15.00 -2.71 -14.58
C PRO A 39 -15.36 -3.22 -13.19
N GLN A 40 -16.12 -2.43 -12.43
CA GLN A 40 -16.72 -2.90 -11.19
C GLN A 40 -17.55 -4.15 -11.48
N SER A 41 -17.19 -5.25 -10.82
CA SER A 41 -17.83 -6.55 -11.05
C SER A 41 -19.27 -6.55 -10.54
N ALA A 42 -20.07 -7.51 -11.01
CA ALA A 42 -21.43 -7.70 -10.50
C ALA A 42 -21.45 -8.03 -9.00
N VAL A 43 -20.42 -8.70 -8.49
CA VAL A 43 -20.27 -9.03 -7.06
C VAL A 43 -19.93 -7.77 -6.26
N GLN A 44 -19.01 -6.95 -6.76
CA GLN A 44 -18.67 -5.65 -6.18
C GLN A 44 -19.87 -4.68 -6.12
N LYS A 45 -20.70 -4.66 -7.17
CA LYS A 45 -21.97 -3.89 -7.19
C LYS A 45 -22.95 -4.35 -6.11
N LYS A 46 -22.99 -5.66 -5.80
CA LYS A 46 -23.81 -6.19 -4.70
C LYS A 46 -23.32 -5.70 -3.34
N VAL A 47 -21.99 -5.66 -3.14
CA VAL A 47 -21.42 -5.08 -1.91
C VAL A 47 -21.85 -3.63 -1.78
N GLU A 48 -21.64 -2.81 -2.82
CA GLU A 48 -21.98 -1.39 -2.77
C GLU A 48 -23.47 -1.16 -2.47
N ALA A 49 -24.36 -1.89 -3.15
CA ALA A 49 -25.79 -1.85 -2.88
C ALA A 49 -26.08 -2.22 -1.41
N ARG A 50 -25.42 -3.27 -0.91
CA ARG A 50 -25.59 -3.74 0.47
C ARG A 50 -25.08 -2.75 1.51
N ILE A 51 -23.97 -2.06 1.24
CA ILE A 51 -23.47 -0.96 2.08
C ILE A 51 -24.52 0.14 2.18
N ASN A 52 -25.09 0.55 1.04
CA ASN A 52 -26.11 1.59 1.00
C ASN A 52 -27.38 1.18 1.75
N GLU A 53 -27.83 -0.07 1.62
CA GLU A 53 -28.97 -0.61 2.38
C GLU A 53 -28.71 -0.58 3.89
N LEU A 54 -27.55 -1.06 4.34
CA LEU A 54 -27.17 -1.04 5.76
C LEU A 54 -27.06 0.39 6.27
N ALA A 55 -26.53 1.31 5.46
CA ALA A 55 -26.44 2.72 5.80
C ALA A 55 -27.82 3.39 5.91
N ASP A 56 -28.79 3.03 5.06
CA ASP A 56 -30.16 3.53 5.18
C ASP A 56 -30.86 3.03 6.44
N VAL A 57 -30.70 1.75 6.77
CA VAL A 57 -31.33 1.13 7.94
C VAL A 57 -30.70 1.64 9.23
N ASN A 58 -29.37 1.56 9.33
CA ASN A 58 -28.64 1.90 10.55
C ASN A 58 -28.49 3.41 10.72
N GLY A 59 -28.37 4.18 9.62
CA GLY A 59 -28.40 5.64 9.66
C GLY A 59 -29.71 6.15 10.24
N LYS A 60 -30.87 5.63 9.80
CA LYS A 60 -32.18 5.96 10.39
C LYS A 60 -32.26 5.62 11.87
N HIS A 61 -31.70 4.48 12.28
CA HIS A 61 -31.66 4.07 13.69
C HIS A 61 -30.89 5.08 14.56
N LEU A 62 -29.82 5.67 14.02
CA LEU A 62 -28.98 6.66 14.70
C LEU A 62 -29.40 8.12 14.46
N GLY A 63 -30.49 8.36 13.72
CA GLY A 63 -30.92 9.71 13.34
C GLY A 63 -29.96 10.42 12.37
N LEU A 64 -29.16 9.68 11.61
CA LEU A 64 -28.20 10.19 10.64
C LEU A 64 -28.70 10.00 9.19
N SER A 65 -28.34 10.93 8.30
CA SER A 65 -28.46 10.67 6.86
C SER A 65 -27.48 9.56 6.44
N ARG A 66 -27.74 8.92 5.29
CA ARG A 66 -26.83 7.91 4.71
C ARG A 66 -25.38 8.42 4.64
N ARG A 67 -25.20 9.65 4.13
CA ARG A 67 -23.89 10.27 3.97
C ARG A 67 -23.18 10.40 5.31
N GLN A 68 -23.83 11.01 6.30
CA GLN A 68 -23.26 11.17 7.64
C GLN A 68 -22.92 9.82 8.27
N PHE A 69 -23.83 8.83 8.17
CA PHE A 69 -23.60 7.50 8.71
C PHE A 69 -22.34 6.84 8.11
N LEU A 70 -22.15 6.92 6.79
CA LEU A 70 -20.98 6.37 6.11
C LEU A 70 -19.66 7.06 6.49
N HIS A 71 -19.71 8.25 7.08
CA HIS A 71 -18.55 8.93 7.64
C HIS A 71 -18.27 8.56 9.11
N THR A 72 -19.05 7.65 9.71
CA THR A 72 -18.83 7.18 11.08
C THR A 72 -18.07 5.84 11.12
N SER A 73 -17.52 5.51 12.30
CA SER A 73 -16.98 4.17 12.56
C SER A 73 -18.04 3.07 12.44
N CYS A 74 -19.31 3.35 12.75
CA CYS A 74 -20.42 2.41 12.48
C CYS A 74 -20.63 2.19 10.98
N GLY A 75 -20.45 3.25 10.17
CA GLY A 75 -20.42 3.16 8.71
C GLY A 75 -19.33 2.20 8.22
N MET A 76 -18.12 2.33 8.75
CA MET A 76 -17.01 1.42 8.47
C MET A 76 -17.37 -0.04 8.83
N ALA A 77 -17.96 -0.30 10.00
CA ALA A 77 -18.41 -1.63 10.37
C ALA A 77 -19.50 -2.18 9.44
N ALA A 78 -20.47 -1.33 9.04
CA ALA A 78 -21.49 -1.68 8.05
C ALA A 78 -20.88 -2.09 6.71
N ALA A 79 -19.78 -1.45 6.30
CA ALA A 79 -19.06 -1.81 5.09
C ALA A 79 -18.48 -3.23 5.15
N PHE A 80 -17.84 -3.60 6.26
CA PHE A 80 -17.32 -4.97 6.42
C PHE A 80 -18.43 -6.02 6.60
N LEU A 81 -19.57 -5.67 7.19
CA LEU A 81 -20.74 -6.55 7.22
C LEU A 81 -21.25 -6.84 5.81
N ALA A 82 -21.36 -5.81 4.97
CA ALA A 82 -21.75 -5.97 3.57
C ALA A 82 -20.76 -6.86 2.80
N MET A 83 -19.45 -6.70 3.05
CA MET A 83 -18.43 -7.57 2.47
C MET A 83 -18.64 -9.03 2.88
N ASN A 84 -18.91 -9.29 4.16
CA ASN A 84 -19.18 -10.65 4.64
C ASN A 84 -20.46 -11.25 4.07
N ASP A 85 -21.53 -10.45 3.95
CA ASP A 85 -22.81 -10.88 3.36
C ASP A 85 -22.62 -11.35 1.90
N VAL A 86 -21.64 -10.79 1.17
CA VAL A 86 -21.40 -11.09 -0.26
C VAL A 86 -20.28 -12.10 -0.49
N TYR A 87 -19.13 -11.94 0.18
CA TYR A 87 -17.92 -12.75 -0.03
C TYR A 87 -17.77 -13.89 0.98
N GLY A 88 -18.66 -13.97 1.98
CA GLY A 88 -18.56 -14.89 3.11
C GLY A 88 -17.77 -14.30 4.26
N ASN A 89 -17.86 -14.95 5.42
CA ASN A 89 -17.33 -14.46 6.68
C ASN A 89 -15.79 -14.52 6.74
N VAL A 90 -15.13 -13.46 6.29
CA VAL A 90 -13.66 -13.32 6.26
C VAL A 90 -13.20 -12.17 7.15
N PHE A 91 -14.05 -11.16 7.36
CA PHE A 91 -13.77 -10.05 8.25
C PHE A 91 -14.46 -10.24 9.61
N GLN A 92 -13.74 -10.08 10.70
CA GLN A 92 -14.29 -10.05 12.04
C GLN A 92 -15.06 -8.75 12.26
N VAL A 93 -16.39 -8.84 12.22
CA VAL A 93 -17.29 -7.73 12.50
C VAL A 93 -18.61 -8.26 13.06
N ALA A 94 -19.09 -7.66 14.15
CA ALA A 94 -20.40 -7.97 14.72
C ALA A 94 -21.48 -7.01 14.17
N PRO A 95 -22.72 -7.47 13.94
CA PRO A 95 -23.82 -6.59 13.51
C PRO A 95 -24.06 -5.38 14.43
N ALA A 96 -23.80 -5.53 15.72
CA ALA A 96 -23.92 -4.45 16.72
C ALA A 96 -22.94 -3.29 16.46
N GLU A 97 -21.73 -3.56 15.93
CA GLU A 97 -20.74 -2.52 15.60
C GLU A 97 -21.28 -1.50 14.59
N ALA A 98 -22.20 -1.91 13.71
CA ALA A 98 -22.81 -1.03 12.72
C ALA A 98 -24.00 -0.20 13.26
N ARG A 99 -24.38 -0.38 14.53
CA ARG A 99 -25.56 0.26 15.16
C ARG A 99 -25.27 0.91 16.51
N GLU A 100 -24.19 0.53 17.18
CA GLU A 100 -23.88 0.97 18.54
C GLU A 100 -22.57 1.79 18.53
N PRO A 101 -22.64 3.14 18.56
CA PRO A 101 -21.45 3.99 18.58
C PRO A 101 -20.52 3.72 19.77
N GLU A 102 -21.07 3.32 20.92
CA GLU A 102 -20.29 2.97 22.12
C GLU A 102 -19.39 1.76 21.90
N MET A 103 -19.85 0.75 21.13
CA MET A 103 -19.03 -0.41 20.75
C MET A 103 -17.86 0.00 19.85
N MET A 104 -18.10 0.91 18.92
CA MET A 104 -17.03 1.44 18.06
C MET A 104 -16.04 2.31 18.84
N LEU A 105 -16.52 3.10 19.80
CA LEU A 105 -15.67 3.87 20.70
C LEU A 105 -14.81 2.95 21.56
N ALA A 106 -15.39 1.91 22.16
CA ALA A 106 -14.66 0.91 22.94
C ALA A 106 -13.61 0.18 22.11
N ARG A 107 -13.93 -0.17 20.85
CA ARG A 107 -12.97 -0.74 19.89
C ARG A 107 -11.81 0.22 19.62
N ALA A 108 -12.09 1.49 19.33
CA ALA A 108 -11.07 2.50 19.07
C ALA A 108 -10.16 2.70 20.30
N GLN A 109 -10.74 2.78 21.50
CA GLN A 109 -9.99 2.87 22.75
C GLN A 109 -9.10 1.63 22.97
N GLY A 110 -9.62 0.43 22.74
CA GLY A 110 -8.87 -0.82 22.88
C GLY A 110 -7.72 -0.99 21.87
N LEU A 111 -7.76 -0.26 20.75
CA LEU A 111 -6.73 -0.27 19.72
C LEU A 111 -5.79 0.95 19.78
N SER A 112 -6.05 1.90 20.68
CA SER A 112 -5.30 3.17 20.76
C SER A 112 -3.80 3.03 21.03
N SER A 113 -3.37 1.91 21.62
CA SER A 113 -1.95 1.61 21.86
C SER A 113 -1.30 0.77 20.76
N GLN A 114 -2.04 0.39 19.72
CA GLN A 114 -1.49 -0.36 18.60
C GLN A 114 -0.54 0.55 17.82
N PHE A 115 0.67 0.05 17.54
CA PHE A 115 1.66 0.78 16.77
C PHE A 115 1.64 0.33 15.31
N ILE A 116 1.47 1.27 14.39
CA ILE A 116 1.42 1.07 12.95
C ILE A 116 2.65 1.72 12.32
N PHE A 117 3.47 0.91 11.67
CA PHE A 117 4.62 1.35 10.88
C PHE A 117 4.38 0.96 9.42
N ASP A 118 4.01 1.94 8.60
CA ASP A 118 3.81 1.80 7.17
C ASP A 118 5.15 1.93 6.42
N VAL A 119 5.67 0.81 5.89
CA VAL A 119 6.98 0.81 5.21
C VAL A 119 6.92 1.24 3.74
N GLN A 120 5.74 1.61 3.21
CA GLN A 120 5.61 2.03 1.82
C GLN A 120 4.58 3.14 1.64
N THR A 121 5.06 4.38 1.53
CA THR A 121 4.23 5.53 1.21
C THR A 121 4.87 6.43 0.14
N HIS A 122 4.05 7.22 -0.55
CA HIS A 122 4.42 8.06 -1.67
C HIS A 122 3.66 9.40 -1.66
N PHE A 123 4.33 10.43 -2.18
CA PHE A 123 3.74 11.68 -2.65
C PHE A 123 4.57 12.20 -3.84
N VAL A 124 4.07 13.19 -4.56
CA VAL A 124 4.76 13.81 -5.71
C VAL A 124 5.24 15.23 -5.38
N ARG A 125 6.42 15.60 -5.88
CA ARG A 125 7.01 16.94 -5.72
C ARG A 125 6.05 18.04 -6.15
N ASP A 126 6.15 19.22 -5.54
CA ASP A 126 5.21 20.33 -5.76
C ASP A 126 5.15 20.80 -7.22
N ASP A 127 6.29 20.84 -7.89
CA ASP A 127 6.43 21.18 -9.31
C ASP A 127 6.14 20.03 -10.27
N PHE A 128 5.78 18.83 -9.77
CA PHE A 128 5.31 17.74 -10.62
C PHE A 128 4.05 18.18 -11.35
N ASP A 129 4.13 18.29 -12.67
CA ASP A 129 3.09 18.87 -13.52
C ASP A 129 2.58 17.92 -14.60
N HIS A 130 2.97 16.64 -14.56
CA HIS A 130 2.42 15.59 -15.41
C HIS A 130 0.96 15.31 -15.04
N LYS A 131 0.07 16.15 -15.61
CA LYS A 131 -1.40 16.06 -15.49
C LYS A 131 -1.95 14.80 -16.14
N GLU A 132 -1.11 14.03 -16.80
CA GLU A 132 -1.29 12.63 -17.13
C GLU A 132 -1.80 11.81 -15.93
N LEU A 133 -1.30 12.09 -14.70
CA LEU A 133 -1.82 11.56 -13.42
C LEU A 133 -3.24 12.04 -13.07
N LEU A 134 -3.83 12.92 -13.88
CA LEU A 134 -5.18 13.50 -13.73
C LEU A 134 -6.04 13.37 -14.99
N GLY A 135 -5.51 12.86 -16.11
CA GLY A 135 -6.07 13.06 -17.46
C GLY A 135 -7.54 12.65 -17.65
N LEU A 136 -8.04 11.85 -16.71
CA LEU A 136 -9.39 11.30 -16.68
C LEU A 136 -10.39 12.13 -15.91
N ALA A 137 -9.94 12.76 -14.82
CA ALA A 137 -10.73 13.74 -14.12
C ALA A 137 -10.99 14.96 -15.02
N ASP A 138 -10.01 15.34 -15.84
CA ASP A 138 -10.16 16.40 -16.84
C ASP A 138 -11.11 16.01 -17.99
N PHE A 139 -11.00 14.81 -18.55
CA PHE A 139 -11.91 14.33 -19.60
C PHE A 139 -13.36 14.19 -19.10
N ALA A 140 -13.57 13.57 -17.93
CA ALA A 140 -14.90 13.38 -17.36
C ALA A 140 -15.57 14.73 -16.95
N SER A 141 -14.77 15.72 -16.54
CA SER A 141 -15.28 17.07 -16.25
C SER A 141 -15.79 17.81 -17.51
N GLN A 142 -15.22 17.50 -18.68
CA GLN A 142 -15.59 18.14 -19.95
C GLN A 142 -16.80 17.47 -20.62
N HIS A 143 -17.01 16.17 -20.38
CA HIS A 143 -18.00 15.39 -21.13
C HIS A 143 -19.19 14.89 -20.33
N TRP A 144 -19.10 14.77 -19.00
CA TRP A 144 -20.17 14.16 -18.19
C TRP A 144 -20.65 15.02 -17.02
N ASN A 145 -19.75 15.70 -16.30
CA ASN A 145 -20.15 16.58 -15.20
C ASN A 145 -19.22 17.80 -15.04
N PRO A 146 -19.63 18.99 -15.52
CA PRO A 146 -18.85 20.22 -15.41
C PRO A 146 -18.51 20.64 -13.97
N LYS A 147 -19.31 20.25 -12.97
CA LYS A 147 -19.08 20.61 -11.55
C LYS A 147 -17.81 20.00 -10.96
N MET A 148 -17.22 18.99 -11.61
CA MET A 148 -15.99 18.37 -11.12
C MET A 148 -14.77 19.31 -11.13
N LYS A 149 -14.78 20.35 -11.97
CA LYS A 149 -13.75 21.40 -11.95
C LYS A 149 -13.87 22.30 -10.72
N GLU A 150 -15.09 22.51 -10.20
CA GLU A 150 -15.36 23.37 -9.06
C GLU A 150 -15.00 22.69 -7.72
N GLU A 151 -15.02 21.35 -7.67
CA GLU A 151 -14.76 20.56 -6.47
C GLU A 151 -13.28 20.14 -6.28
N GLY A 152 -12.36 20.61 -7.13
CA GLY A 152 -10.91 20.34 -7.00
C GLY A 152 -10.51 18.88 -7.20
N VAL A 153 -11.41 18.10 -7.79
CA VAL A 153 -11.30 16.65 -7.99
C VAL A 153 -10.19 16.28 -8.97
N SER A 154 -9.94 17.12 -9.98
CA SER A 154 -8.88 16.97 -10.97
C SER A 154 -7.56 17.67 -10.59
N SER A 155 -7.21 17.71 -9.30
CA SER A 155 -5.99 18.41 -8.85
C SER A 155 -4.91 17.46 -8.36
N LEU A 156 -3.67 17.68 -8.83
CA LEU A 156 -2.48 16.99 -8.34
C LEU A 156 -2.26 17.23 -6.84
N HIS A 157 -2.88 18.27 -6.25
CA HIS A 157 -2.83 18.60 -4.81
C HIS A 157 -3.01 17.37 -3.90
N ARG A 158 -3.83 16.41 -4.33
CA ARG A 158 -4.14 15.17 -3.60
C ARG A 158 -2.93 14.26 -3.39
N TYR A 159 -1.96 14.32 -4.30
CA TYR A 159 -0.72 13.59 -4.21
C TYR A 159 0.43 14.46 -3.70
N LYS A 160 0.19 15.73 -3.35
CA LYS A 160 1.22 16.64 -2.84
C LYS A 160 1.41 16.47 -1.35
N PHE A 161 2.53 17.01 -0.87
CA PHE A 161 2.99 16.92 0.50
C PHE A 161 1.92 17.27 1.55
N GLN A 162 1.15 18.35 1.35
CA GLN A 162 0.14 18.77 2.32
C GLN A 162 -0.95 17.70 2.53
N ASN A 163 -1.47 17.14 1.44
CA ASN A 163 -2.50 16.09 1.54
C ASN A 163 -1.89 14.79 2.07
N TYR A 164 -0.66 14.46 1.67
CA TYR A 164 0.09 13.34 2.24
C TYR A 164 0.16 13.39 3.77
N VAL A 165 0.56 14.53 4.36
CA VAL A 165 0.64 14.68 5.82
C VAL A 165 -0.73 14.46 6.48
N LYS A 166 -1.80 15.03 5.89
CA LYS A 166 -3.16 14.86 6.39
C LYS A 166 -3.61 13.40 6.33
N GLU A 167 -3.50 12.75 5.17
CA GLU A 167 -3.97 11.37 4.98
C GLU A 167 -3.19 10.37 5.84
N ILE A 168 -1.87 10.53 5.96
CA ILE A 168 -1.02 9.63 6.75
C ILE A 168 -1.16 9.89 8.25
N TYR A 169 -1.05 11.14 8.71
CA TYR A 169 -0.93 11.40 10.15
C TYR A 169 -2.20 11.87 10.84
N TYR A 170 -3.19 12.41 10.12
CA TYR A 170 -4.43 12.92 10.72
C TYR A 170 -5.63 12.01 10.47
N ASP A 171 -5.78 11.53 9.24
CA ASP A 171 -6.90 10.69 8.83
C ASP A 171 -6.60 9.18 8.95
N SER A 172 -5.47 8.79 9.56
CA SER A 172 -5.13 7.39 9.78
C SER A 172 -4.40 7.13 11.10
N ASP A 173 -4.38 5.87 11.53
CA ASP A 173 -3.67 5.38 12.72
C ASP A 173 -2.16 5.16 12.50
N THR A 174 -1.61 5.54 11.34
CA THR A 174 -0.17 5.41 11.06
C THR A 174 0.68 6.21 12.05
N ASN A 175 1.57 5.52 12.76
CA ASN A 175 2.53 6.16 13.66
C ASN A 175 3.78 6.57 12.91
N VAL A 176 4.39 5.65 12.17
CA VAL A 176 5.62 5.91 11.42
C VAL A 176 5.41 5.50 9.98
N ALA A 177 5.91 6.30 9.04
CA ALA A 177 5.92 5.98 7.63
C ALA A 177 7.35 5.90 7.09
N LEU A 178 7.54 5.18 5.99
CA LEU A 178 8.74 5.21 5.16
C LEU A 178 8.37 5.79 3.79
N LEU A 179 9.02 6.89 3.43
CA LEU A 179 8.80 7.59 2.17
C LEU A 179 9.67 6.99 1.07
N SER A 180 9.01 6.67 -0.04
CA SER A 180 9.62 6.12 -1.24
C SER A 180 9.43 7.07 -2.44
N GLY A 181 10.24 6.85 -3.47
CA GLY A 181 10.06 7.42 -4.81
C GLY A 181 10.01 6.30 -5.85
N ALA A 182 9.75 6.69 -7.10
CA ALA A 182 9.79 5.80 -8.26
C ALA A 182 10.73 6.40 -9.33
N PRO A 183 11.68 5.62 -9.86
CA PRO A 183 12.53 6.05 -10.96
C PRO A 183 11.81 5.88 -12.29
N PHE A 184 12.22 6.66 -13.27
CA PHE A 184 11.74 6.59 -14.65
C PHE A 184 12.92 6.77 -15.61
N ASP A 185 12.76 6.28 -16.84
CA ASP A 185 13.72 6.51 -17.91
C ASP A 185 13.80 8.01 -18.28
N ASP A 186 12.68 8.72 -18.14
CA ASP A 186 12.62 10.19 -18.20
C ASP A 186 12.63 10.80 -16.79
N PRO A 187 13.71 11.50 -16.37
CA PRO A 187 13.81 12.14 -15.06
C PRO A 187 12.70 13.16 -14.75
N SER A 188 12.01 13.69 -15.77
CA SER A 188 10.88 14.58 -15.56
C SER A 188 9.72 13.89 -14.82
N TRP A 189 9.64 12.56 -14.89
CA TRP A 189 8.62 11.75 -14.24
C TRP A 189 8.95 11.28 -12.83
N TRP A 190 10.16 11.54 -12.34
CA TRP A 190 10.53 11.15 -10.98
C TRP A 190 9.60 11.82 -9.97
N LEU A 191 8.91 11.01 -9.16
CA LEU A 191 7.94 11.51 -8.17
C LEU A 191 8.62 12.45 -7.18
N LEU A 192 9.79 12.04 -6.68
CA LEU A 192 10.68 12.77 -5.80
C LEU A 192 12.13 12.37 -6.11
N SER A 193 13.05 13.33 -6.06
CA SER A 193 14.49 13.02 -6.01
C SER A 193 14.90 12.50 -4.63
N ASN A 194 16.05 11.83 -4.53
CA ASN A 194 16.60 11.37 -3.25
C ASN A 194 16.76 12.50 -2.24
N GLU A 195 17.19 13.68 -2.70
CA GLU A 195 17.29 14.88 -1.87
C GLU A 195 15.92 15.35 -1.35
N GLN A 196 14.89 15.32 -2.19
CA GLN A 196 13.52 15.70 -1.79
C GLN A 196 12.95 14.72 -0.76
N ILE A 197 13.18 13.41 -0.93
CA ILE A 197 12.73 12.38 0.02
C ILE A 197 13.36 12.63 1.41
N VAL A 198 14.67 12.87 1.47
CA VAL A 198 15.35 13.12 2.75
C VAL A 198 14.96 14.45 3.37
N LYS A 199 14.79 15.52 2.58
CA LYS A 199 14.27 16.80 3.09
C LYS A 199 12.86 16.67 3.66
N ALA A 200 11.99 15.89 3.04
CA ALA A 200 10.66 15.62 3.57
C ALA A 200 10.72 14.85 4.91
N ARG A 201 11.61 13.85 5.01
CA ARG A 201 11.91 13.15 6.27
C ARG A 201 12.32 14.13 7.36
N GLU A 202 13.30 14.98 7.10
CA GLU A 202 13.82 15.98 8.05
C GLU A 202 12.72 16.94 8.46
N LEU A 203 11.99 17.52 7.51
CA LEU A 203 10.91 18.47 7.77
C LEU A 203 9.83 17.90 8.69
N ILE A 204 9.34 16.68 8.40
CA ILE A 204 8.30 16.04 9.22
C ILE A 204 8.83 15.72 10.61
N ASN A 205 10.05 15.19 10.72
CA ASN A 205 10.63 14.80 12.00
C ASN A 205 10.94 16.02 12.88
N ASP A 206 11.48 17.08 12.31
CA ASP A 206 11.75 18.34 13.00
C ASP A 206 10.46 19.00 13.48
N PHE A 207 9.42 18.98 12.63
CA PHE A 207 8.10 19.50 13.01
C PHE A 207 7.46 18.69 14.15
N ALA A 208 7.52 17.36 14.06
CA ALA A 208 6.95 16.48 15.06
C ALA A 208 7.71 16.53 16.39
N GLY A 209 9.03 16.79 16.36
CA GLY A 209 9.93 16.60 17.49
C GLY A 209 10.21 15.13 17.79
N SER A 210 9.93 14.24 16.84
CA SER A 210 10.06 12.79 16.95
C SER A 210 10.30 12.18 15.57
N ARG A 211 10.80 10.94 15.50
CA ARG A 211 11.03 10.25 14.21
C ARG A 211 9.74 9.62 13.70
N ARG A 212 9.03 10.32 12.81
CA ARG A 212 7.74 9.96 12.22
C ARG A 212 7.86 9.50 10.77
N LEU A 213 8.87 10.00 10.05
CA LEU A 213 9.17 9.60 8.69
C LEU A 213 10.57 9.01 8.61
N LEU A 214 10.72 7.96 7.80
CA LEU A 214 11.99 7.44 7.31
C LEU A 214 12.07 7.70 5.80
N ALA A 215 13.28 7.63 5.24
CA ALA A 215 13.55 7.94 3.84
C ALA A 215 14.27 6.79 3.13
N HIS A 216 13.78 6.46 1.96
CA HIS A 216 14.58 5.72 0.99
C HIS A 216 15.60 6.62 0.27
N SER A 217 16.60 5.98 -0.33
CA SER A 217 17.18 6.48 -1.60
C SER A 217 16.89 5.48 -2.70
N VAL A 218 16.37 5.98 -3.81
CA VAL A 218 16.11 5.23 -5.04
C VAL A 218 17.43 5.04 -5.78
N ILE A 219 17.74 3.80 -6.14
CA ILE A 219 18.85 3.45 -7.04
C ILE A 219 18.31 3.15 -8.43
N THR A 220 19.11 3.43 -9.46
CA THR A 220 18.74 3.21 -10.86
C THR A 220 19.80 2.39 -11.61
N PRO A 221 19.98 1.09 -11.27
CA PRO A 221 21.02 0.27 -11.88
C PRO A 221 21.03 0.36 -13.41
N LYS A 222 22.24 0.45 -13.99
CA LYS A 222 22.52 0.64 -15.42
C LYS A 222 22.20 2.03 -16.00
N GLN A 223 21.48 2.91 -15.32
CA GLN A 223 21.35 4.30 -15.78
C GLN A 223 22.70 5.04 -15.64
N PRO A 224 23.02 6.01 -16.51
CA PRO A 224 24.25 6.79 -16.39
C PRO A 224 24.35 7.48 -15.01
N GLY A 225 25.49 7.33 -14.32
CA GLY A 225 25.74 8.00 -13.04
C GLY A 225 25.14 7.33 -11.80
N TRP A 226 24.54 6.14 -11.92
CA TRP A 226 23.78 5.54 -10.80
C TRP A 226 24.65 5.14 -9.59
N MET A 227 25.91 4.76 -9.80
CA MET A 227 26.83 4.40 -8.71
C MET A 227 27.40 5.64 -8.01
N GLU A 228 27.59 6.74 -8.73
CA GLU A 228 27.94 8.04 -8.18
C GLU A 228 26.80 8.57 -7.30
N GLU A 229 25.55 8.38 -7.71
CA GLU A 229 24.38 8.71 -6.89
C GLU A 229 24.28 7.80 -5.65
N VAL A 230 24.70 6.53 -5.72
CA VAL A 230 24.84 5.65 -4.54
C VAL A 230 25.88 6.21 -3.57
N ASP A 231 27.06 6.62 -4.06
CA ASP A 231 28.10 7.23 -3.22
C ASP A 231 27.60 8.51 -2.55
N LYS A 232 26.94 9.38 -3.33
CA LYS A 232 26.31 10.60 -2.81
C LYS A 232 25.23 10.28 -1.76
N ALA A 233 24.42 9.25 -1.99
CA ALA A 233 23.40 8.85 -1.03
C ALA A 233 23.99 8.36 0.30
N ILE A 234 25.10 7.61 0.26
CA ILE A 234 25.82 7.18 1.47
C ILE A 234 26.39 8.38 2.21
N GLU A 235 27.06 9.30 1.51
CA GLU A 235 27.78 10.42 2.13
C GLU A 235 26.86 11.54 2.62
N VAL A 236 25.88 11.91 1.79
CA VAL A 236 25.05 13.10 1.98
C VAL A 236 23.69 12.75 2.56
N TYR A 237 22.92 11.90 1.86
CA TYR A 237 21.50 11.69 2.18
C TYR A 237 21.29 10.78 3.40
N LYS A 238 22.17 9.80 3.60
CA LYS A 238 22.11 8.81 4.69
C LYS A 238 20.71 8.23 4.83
N PRO A 239 20.20 7.54 3.78
CA PRO A 239 18.86 6.98 3.79
C PRO A 239 18.76 5.86 4.81
N ASP A 240 17.52 5.55 5.19
CA ASP A 240 17.22 4.46 6.11
C ASP A 240 17.23 3.09 5.40
N SER A 241 17.00 3.08 4.09
CA SER A 241 17.12 1.90 3.22
C SER A 241 17.12 2.30 1.74
N TRP A 242 17.45 1.36 0.85
CA TRP A 242 17.43 1.55 -0.58
C TRP A 242 16.07 1.17 -1.18
N LYS A 243 15.70 1.82 -2.28
CA LYS A 243 14.53 1.47 -3.10
C LYS A 243 14.96 1.22 -4.53
N SER A 244 14.36 0.22 -5.21
CA SER A 244 14.61 -0.02 -6.62
C SER A 244 13.44 -0.71 -7.34
N TYR A 245 13.52 -0.72 -8.67
CA TYR A 245 12.56 -1.30 -9.61
C TYR A 245 13.36 -2.10 -10.63
N THR A 246 13.22 -3.43 -10.63
CA THR A 246 13.98 -4.33 -11.54
C THR A 246 13.57 -4.20 -13.00
N ILE A 247 12.33 -3.79 -13.23
CA ILE A 247 11.81 -3.40 -14.55
C ILE A 247 12.33 -2.01 -15.00
N GLY A 248 13.07 -1.30 -14.15
CA GLY A 248 13.62 0.03 -14.41
C GLY A 248 12.56 1.12 -14.27
N ASP A 249 11.73 1.26 -15.30
CA ASP A 249 10.61 2.19 -15.36
C ASP A 249 9.35 1.40 -14.97
N PRO A 250 8.61 1.81 -13.93
CA PRO A 250 7.45 1.06 -13.48
C PRO A 250 6.35 1.01 -14.54
N LEU A 251 6.33 1.94 -15.49
CA LEU A 251 5.16 2.27 -16.28
C LEU A 251 5.33 2.07 -17.78
N ALA A 252 6.54 1.79 -18.22
CA ALA A 252 6.83 1.42 -19.59
C ALA A 252 8.01 0.44 -19.65
N PRO A 253 8.20 -0.27 -20.78
CA PRO A 253 9.41 -1.05 -20.98
C PRO A 253 10.66 -0.17 -20.93
N SER A 254 11.41 -0.29 -19.84
CA SER A 254 12.65 0.47 -19.64
C SER A 254 13.76 -0.01 -20.55
N LYS A 255 14.69 0.90 -20.83
CA LYS A 255 15.98 0.58 -21.46
C LYS A 255 16.98 -0.03 -20.47
N PHE A 256 16.66 0.02 -19.17
CA PHE A 256 17.57 -0.34 -18.08
C PHE A 256 17.01 -1.43 -17.13
N PRO A 257 16.42 -2.54 -17.63
CA PRO A 257 16.01 -3.61 -16.75
C PRO A 257 17.24 -4.31 -16.14
N TRP A 258 17.13 -4.77 -14.90
CA TRP A 258 18.23 -5.40 -14.17
C TRP A 258 17.69 -6.48 -13.21
N ARG A 259 18.56 -7.43 -12.87
CA ARG A 259 18.25 -8.57 -12.01
C ARG A 259 19.06 -8.47 -10.71
N LEU A 260 18.48 -8.95 -9.60
CA LEU A 260 19.14 -8.87 -8.29
C LEU A 260 20.45 -9.66 -8.22
N ASP A 261 20.54 -10.77 -8.95
CA ASP A 261 21.69 -11.66 -8.96
C ASP A 261 22.73 -11.33 -10.05
N ASP A 262 22.64 -10.13 -10.65
CA ASP A 262 23.64 -9.65 -11.59
C ASP A 262 24.94 -9.31 -10.86
N GLU A 263 25.91 -10.21 -10.93
CA GLU A 263 27.19 -10.07 -10.22
C GLU A 263 27.99 -8.85 -10.67
N GLN A 264 27.87 -8.44 -11.94
CA GLN A 264 28.64 -7.31 -12.46
C GLN A 264 27.97 -5.98 -12.11
N VAL A 265 26.64 -5.92 -12.13
CA VAL A 265 25.89 -4.70 -11.88
C VAL A 265 25.63 -4.48 -10.39
N MET A 266 25.14 -5.49 -9.68
CA MET A 266 24.59 -5.31 -8.34
C MET A 266 25.54 -5.64 -7.19
N TYR A 267 26.51 -6.54 -7.37
CA TYR A 267 27.40 -6.92 -6.28
C TYR A 267 28.31 -5.77 -5.81
N PRO A 268 28.87 -4.92 -6.71
CA PRO A 268 29.57 -3.71 -6.28
C PRO A 268 28.69 -2.79 -5.44
N PHE A 269 27.40 -2.69 -5.75
CA PHE A 269 26.44 -1.94 -4.93
C PHE A 269 26.22 -2.61 -3.56
N TYR A 270 26.03 -3.93 -3.50
CA TYR A 270 25.85 -4.65 -2.24
C TYR A 270 27.06 -4.50 -1.31
N GLU A 271 28.28 -4.56 -1.84
CA GLU A 271 29.51 -4.28 -1.07
C GLU A 271 29.47 -2.89 -0.42
N LYS A 272 29.09 -1.86 -1.19
CA LYS A 272 28.96 -0.48 -0.69
C LYS A 272 27.86 -0.35 0.35
N ALA A 273 26.69 -0.93 0.09
CA ALA A 273 25.54 -0.92 0.99
C ALA A 273 25.86 -1.59 2.33
N VAL A 274 26.51 -2.76 2.31
CA VAL A 274 26.98 -3.47 3.52
C VAL A 274 28.03 -2.64 4.25
N LYS A 275 29.04 -2.11 3.55
CA LYS A 275 30.09 -1.28 4.17
C LYS A 275 29.55 -0.01 4.81
N ALA A 276 28.54 0.61 4.19
CA ALA A 276 27.85 1.78 4.73
C ALA A 276 26.90 1.46 5.89
N GLY A 277 26.58 0.17 6.12
CA GLY A 277 25.61 -0.27 7.11
C GLY A 277 24.15 -0.01 6.72
N ILE A 278 23.89 0.34 5.44
CA ILE A 278 22.56 0.54 4.86
C ILE A 278 22.23 -0.73 4.08
N ASN A 279 21.93 -1.80 4.80
CA ASN A 279 21.90 -3.17 4.25
C ASN A 279 20.50 -3.65 3.86
N THR A 280 19.57 -2.73 3.60
CA THR A 280 18.20 -3.06 3.20
C THR A 280 17.94 -2.51 1.81
N LEU A 281 17.54 -3.38 0.90
CA LEU A 281 17.05 -3.03 -0.42
C LEU A 281 15.58 -3.44 -0.54
N CYS A 282 14.73 -2.45 -0.78
CA CYS A 282 13.30 -2.62 -1.05
C CYS A 282 13.08 -2.60 -2.57
N ILE A 283 12.46 -3.64 -3.13
CA ILE A 283 12.36 -3.85 -4.58
C ILE A 283 10.90 -3.97 -4.98
N HIS A 284 10.47 -3.12 -5.91
CA HIS A 284 9.19 -3.29 -6.59
C HIS A 284 9.26 -4.50 -7.54
N LYS A 285 8.42 -5.51 -7.28
CA LYS A 285 8.23 -6.69 -8.13
C LYS A 285 6.76 -7.10 -8.15
N GLY A 286 6.37 -7.81 -9.20
CA GLY A 286 4.99 -8.13 -9.51
C GLY A 286 4.28 -6.94 -10.15
N LEU A 287 2.97 -6.90 -9.97
CA LEU A 287 2.09 -5.82 -10.40
C LEU A 287 2.23 -5.48 -11.89
N LEU A 288 2.01 -6.48 -12.75
CA LEU A 288 1.96 -6.28 -14.20
C LEU A 288 0.53 -6.40 -14.77
N PRO A 289 0.18 -5.63 -15.84
CA PRO A 289 -1.14 -5.65 -16.44
C PRO A 289 -1.45 -7.00 -17.12
N PRO A 290 -2.72 -7.38 -17.34
CA PRO A 290 -3.07 -8.68 -17.92
C PRO A 290 -2.41 -9.04 -19.27
N ASP A 291 -2.00 -8.04 -20.06
CA ASP A 291 -1.34 -8.23 -21.35
C ASP A 291 0.19 -8.05 -21.29
N TYR A 292 0.79 -8.15 -20.09
CA TYR A 292 2.21 -7.86 -19.84
C TYR A 292 3.19 -8.57 -20.77
N GLU A 293 2.89 -9.78 -21.25
CA GLU A 293 3.76 -10.49 -22.20
C GLU A 293 3.92 -9.73 -23.53
N LYS A 294 2.97 -8.84 -23.83
CA LYS A 294 2.98 -7.95 -25.00
C LYS A 294 3.39 -6.52 -24.61
N SER A 295 2.74 -5.94 -23.59
CA SER A 295 2.98 -4.54 -23.19
C SER A 295 4.33 -4.32 -22.51
N PHE A 296 4.87 -5.36 -21.87
CA PHE A 296 6.19 -5.42 -21.21
C PHE A 296 7.09 -6.51 -21.84
N ALA A 297 6.94 -6.76 -23.14
CA ALA A 297 7.74 -7.77 -23.84
C ALA A 297 9.25 -7.55 -23.67
N GLY A 298 9.96 -8.61 -23.25
CA GLY A 298 11.42 -8.58 -23.02
C GLY A 298 11.87 -7.94 -21.70
N VAL A 299 10.93 -7.44 -20.89
CA VAL A 299 11.23 -6.86 -19.56
C VAL A 299 10.37 -7.42 -18.43
N TRP A 300 9.22 -8.05 -18.71
CA TRP A 300 8.28 -8.50 -17.69
C TRP A 300 8.88 -9.54 -16.74
N GLU A 301 9.83 -10.36 -17.21
CA GLU A 301 10.49 -11.39 -16.40
C GLU A 301 11.21 -10.78 -15.20
N TYR A 302 11.72 -9.55 -15.32
CA TYR A 302 12.40 -8.83 -14.24
C TYR A 302 11.44 -8.43 -13.11
N ALA A 303 10.13 -8.39 -13.34
CA ALA A 303 9.14 -8.18 -12.28
C ALA A 303 8.92 -9.43 -11.42
N THR A 304 9.40 -10.61 -11.82
CA THR A 304 9.11 -11.87 -11.12
C THR A 304 10.21 -12.24 -10.10
N ALA A 305 10.08 -13.39 -9.43
CA ALA A 305 10.88 -13.74 -8.26
C ALA A 305 12.19 -14.53 -8.54
N TRP A 306 12.49 -14.86 -9.80
CA TRP A 306 13.55 -15.84 -10.13
C TRP A 306 14.98 -15.41 -9.77
N ASP A 307 15.25 -14.11 -9.70
CA ASP A 307 16.56 -13.52 -9.45
C ASP A 307 16.86 -13.28 -7.96
N ILE A 308 15.87 -13.46 -7.08
CA ILE A 308 15.98 -13.09 -5.66
C ILE A 308 16.81 -14.13 -4.89
N GLY A 309 16.55 -15.43 -5.11
CA GLY A 309 17.09 -16.50 -4.27
C GLY A 309 18.63 -16.59 -4.30
N LYS A 310 19.25 -16.42 -5.48
CA LYS A 310 20.71 -16.39 -5.61
C LYS A 310 21.29 -15.15 -4.93
N ALA A 311 20.74 -13.97 -5.19
CA ALA A 311 21.20 -12.72 -4.56
C ALA A 311 21.13 -12.79 -3.03
N ALA A 312 20.02 -13.31 -2.48
CA ALA A 312 19.84 -13.52 -1.05
C ALA A 312 20.88 -14.46 -0.43
N LYS A 313 21.20 -15.55 -1.14
CA LYS A 313 22.18 -16.55 -0.71
C LYS A 313 23.61 -16.03 -0.75
N ASP A 314 23.95 -15.28 -1.80
CA ASP A 314 25.31 -14.77 -2.01
C ASP A 314 25.60 -13.55 -1.11
N TRP A 315 24.56 -12.80 -0.71
CA TRP A 315 24.65 -11.62 0.14
C TRP A 315 23.79 -11.74 1.42
N PRO A 316 24.12 -12.68 2.33
CA PRO A 316 23.35 -12.88 3.56
C PRO A 316 23.34 -11.67 4.51
N GLN A 317 24.23 -10.69 4.30
CA GLN A 317 24.29 -9.44 5.07
C GLN A 317 23.28 -8.39 4.59
N MET A 318 22.81 -8.52 3.34
CA MET A 318 21.76 -7.69 2.76
C MET A 318 20.39 -8.26 3.10
N ASN A 319 19.39 -7.40 3.25
CA ASN A 319 17.98 -7.77 3.35
C ASN A 319 17.24 -7.31 2.10
N PHE A 320 16.45 -8.21 1.52
CA PHE A 320 15.68 -7.98 0.31
C PHE A 320 14.19 -7.94 0.66
N VAL A 321 13.58 -6.75 0.62
CA VAL A 321 12.14 -6.57 0.88
C VAL A 321 11.41 -6.44 -0.44
N ILE A 322 10.57 -7.40 -0.75
CA ILE A 322 9.88 -7.48 -2.04
C ILE A 322 8.52 -6.81 -1.89
N TYR A 323 8.44 -5.59 -2.42
CA TYR A 323 7.24 -4.76 -2.37
C TYR A 323 6.16 -5.41 -3.22
N HIS A 324 4.94 -5.35 -2.70
CA HIS A 324 3.76 -5.99 -3.29
C HIS A 324 3.86 -7.52 -3.35
N SER A 325 4.77 -8.12 -2.58
CA SER A 325 4.91 -9.57 -2.44
C SER A 325 5.06 -10.30 -3.78
N ALA A 326 5.62 -9.63 -4.80
CA ALA A 326 5.69 -10.14 -6.17
C ALA A 326 4.34 -10.64 -6.72
N LEU A 327 3.21 -10.09 -6.28
CA LEU A 327 1.90 -10.53 -6.77
C LEU A 327 1.80 -10.27 -8.27
N ARG A 328 1.54 -11.31 -9.07
CA ARG A 328 1.39 -11.15 -10.52
C ARG A 328 0.21 -10.27 -10.91
N ALA A 329 -0.89 -10.39 -10.17
CA ALA A 329 -2.12 -9.62 -10.35
C ALA A 329 -1.92 -8.16 -10.05
N PHE A 330 -1.80 -7.36 -11.11
CA PHE A 330 -2.11 -5.95 -11.03
C PHE A 330 -3.51 -5.71 -11.53
N LEU A 331 -4.40 -5.50 -10.57
CA LEU A 331 -5.62 -4.76 -10.80
C LEU A 331 -6.44 -5.39 -11.95
N GLU A 332 -6.42 -6.71 -11.94
CA GLU A 332 -7.43 -7.58 -12.47
C GLU A 332 -8.36 -7.94 -11.31
N LEU A 333 -9.59 -8.30 -11.65
CA LEU A 333 -10.47 -8.94 -10.68
C LEU A 333 -9.77 -10.21 -10.16
N PRO A 334 -9.59 -10.37 -8.84
CA PRO A 334 -8.89 -11.53 -8.32
C PRO A 334 -9.63 -12.84 -8.54
N ASP A 335 -10.87 -12.85 -9.08
CA ASP A 335 -11.63 -14.07 -9.36
C ASP A 335 -10.84 -15.12 -10.15
N LYS A 336 -10.06 -14.69 -11.16
CA LYS A 336 -9.19 -15.62 -11.91
C LYS A 336 -8.07 -16.17 -11.04
N ALA A 337 -7.38 -15.30 -10.32
CA ALA A 337 -6.28 -15.69 -9.42
C ALA A 337 -6.78 -16.55 -8.26
N TRP A 338 -8.01 -16.31 -7.78
CA TRP A 338 -8.70 -17.08 -6.78
C TRP A 338 -9.07 -18.46 -7.33
N ALA A 339 -9.68 -18.55 -8.51
CA ALA A 339 -10.01 -19.83 -9.14
C ALA A 339 -8.75 -20.69 -9.37
N GLU A 340 -7.65 -20.07 -9.81
CA GLU A 340 -6.36 -20.74 -9.95
C GLU A 340 -5.83 -21.21 -8.59
N PHE A 341 -5.88 -20.37 -7.56
CA PHE A 341 -5.48 -20.74 -6.20
C PHE A 341 -6.35 -21.87 -5.64
N GLU A 342 -7.66 -21.89 -5.90
CA GLU A 342 -8.55 -22.95 -5.44
C GLU A 342 -8.20 -24.31 -6.02
N GLN A 343 -7.76 -24.32 -7.29
CA GLN A 343 -7.37 -25.51 -8.03
C GLN A 343 -5.94 -25.97 -7.70
N THR A 344 -5.01 -25.03 -7.55
CA THR A 344 -3.57 -25.35 -7.49
C THR A 344 -2.95 -25.16 -6.11
N GLY A 345 -3.58 -24.36 -5.24
CA GLY A 345 -2.98 -23.89 -3.99
C GLY A 345 -1.84 -22.88 -4.20
N ARG A 346 -1.66 -22.35 -5.42
CA ARG A 346 -0.60 -21.39 -5.77
C ARG A 346 -1.19 -20.05 -6.18
N ILE A 347 -0.48 -19.00 -5.84
CA ILE A 347 -0.67 -17.63 -6.33
C ILE A 347 0.54 -17.28 -7.18
N GLN A 348 0.31 -17.02 -8.46
CA GLN A 348 1.37 -16.76 -9.43
C GLN A 348 2.35 -15.68 -8.93
N TRP A 349 3.65 -16.01 -8.96
CA TRP A 349 4.81 -15.22 -8.48
C TRP A 349 4.88 -14.99 -6.96
N ALA A 350 3.76 -14.74 -6.28
CA ALA A 350 3.75 -14.59 -4.81
C ALA A 350 4.08 -15.89 -4.08
N THR A 351 3.62 -17.05 -4.59
CA THR A 351 4.04 -18.35 -4.05
C THR A 351 5.50 -18.65 -4.36
N ASP A 352 6.00 -18.21 -5.52
CA ASP A 352 7.41 -18.40 -5.87
C ASP A 352 8.32 -17.63 -4.90
N LEU A 353 7.94 -16.39 -4.55
CA LEU A 353 8.57 -15.61 -3.48
C LEU A 353 8.48 -16.34 -2.12
N ALA A 354 7.31 -16.82 -1.73
CA ALA A 354 7.10 -17.48 -0.45
C ALA A 354 7.93 -18.76 -0.28
N GLU A 355 8.31 -19.42 -1.38
CA GLU A 355 9.12 -20.64 -1.37
C GLU A 355 10.63 -20.37 -1.35
N ILE A 356 11.08 -19.12 -1.55
CA ILE A 356 12.52 -18.78 -1.61
C ILE A 356 13.28 -19.20 -0.34
N PRO A 357 12.81 -18.90 0.89
CA PRO A 357 13.52 -19.28 2.11
C PRO A 357 13.85 -20.76 2.17
N GLN A 358 12.87 -21.61 1.85
CA GLN A 358 13.04 -23.07 1.84
C GLN A 358 13.92 -23.54 0.67
N LYS A 359 13.70 -23.01 -0.54
CA LYS A 359 14.42 -23.44 -1.76
C LYS A 359 15.91 -23.09 -1.72
N PHE A 360 16.25 -21.93 -1.14
CA PHE A 360 17.62 -21.42 -1.15
C PHE A 360 18.32 -21.49 0.21
N GLY A 361 17.59 -21.81 1.30
CA GLY A 361 18.13 -21.86 2.66
C GLY A 361 18.49 -20.46 3.20
N VAL A 362 17.63 -19.47 2.95
CA VAL A 362 17.88 -18.05 3.25
C VAL A 362 16.83 -17.48 4.20
N THR A 363 17.20 -16.45 4.96
CA THR A 363 16.33 -15.78 5.95
C THR A 363 16.30 -14.26 5.79
N ASN A 364 16.89 -13.74 4.71
CA ASN A 364 17.05 -12.31 4.45
C ASN A 364 16.15 -11.82 3.31
N VAL A 365 15.04 -12.52 3.06
CA VAL A 365 14.01 -12.16 2.07
C VAL A 365 12.69 -11.93 2.78
N TYR A 366 12.06 -10.79 2.51
CA TYR A 366 10.85 -10.31 3.17
C TYR A 366 9.79 -9.99 2.12
N ALA A 367 8.53 -10.19 2.45
CA ALA A 367 7.40 -9.78 1.62
C ALA A 367 6.74 -8.54 2.23
N GLU A 368 6.47 -7.52 1.42
CA GLU A 368 5.69 -6.36 1.82
C GLU A 368 4.32 -6.42 1.11
N LEU A 369 3.26 -6.01 1.83
CA LEU A 369 1.87 -6.20 1.42
C LEU A 369 1.37 -5.17 0.40
N GLY A 370 1.48 -3.88 0.71
CA GLY A 370 1.19 -2.74 -0.16
C GLY A 370 -0.07 -2.87 -1.00
N THR A 371 0.06 -2.48 -2.26
CA THR A 371 -0.95 -2.62 -3.30
C THR A 371 -1.54 -4.02 -3.44
N SER A 372 -0.78 -5.09 -3.19
CA SER A 372 -1.31 -6.47 -3.23
C SER A 372 -2.39 -6.71 -2.18
N PHE A 373 -2.22 -6.13 -0.99
CA PHE A 373 -3.25 -6.15 0.04
C PHE A 373 -4.41 -5.22 -0.29
N ALA A 374 -4.12 -3.97 -0.66
CA ALA A 374 -5.15 -2.98 -0.98
C ALA A 374 -6.14 -3.52 -2.04
N ASN A 375 -5.62 -4.12 -3.10
CA ASN A 375 -6.43 -4.65 -4.20
C ASN A 375 -7.25 -5.87 -3.79
N SER A 376 -6.61 -6.83 -3.12
CA SER A 376 -7.24 -8.10 -2.78
C SER A 376 -8.28 -7.95 -1.67
N ALA A 377 -8.03 -7.10 -0.67
CA ALA A 377 -8.94 -6.89 0.47
C ALA A 377 -10.31 -6.36 0.03
N VAL A 378 -10.34 -5.51 -1.00
CA VAL A 378 -11.58 -4.95 -1.56
C VAL A 378 -12.20 -5.85 -2.60
N ALA A 379 -11.41 -6.39 -3.52
CA ALA A 379 -11.96 -7.07 -4.68
C ALA A 379 -12.29 -8.54 -4.40
N HIS A 380 -11.58 -9.20 -3.48
CA HIS A 380 -11.79 -10.60 -3.13
C HIS A 380 -11.17 -10.97 -1.76
N PRO A 381 -11.86 -10.74 -0.63
CA PRO A 381 -11.31 -10.93 0.72
C PRO A 381 -10.73 -12.32 1.00
N LYS A 382 -11.35 -13.39 0.48
CA LYS A 382 -10.80 -14.76 0.61
C LYS A 382 -9.45 -14.91 -0.08
N PHE A 383 -9.24 -14.23 -1.20
CA PHE A 383 -7.97 -14.25 -1.91
C PHE A 383 -6.92 -13.42 -1.14
N CYS A 384 -7.34 -12.30 -0.53
CA CYS A 384 -6.49 -11.56 0.41
C CYS A 384 -6.01 -12.44 1.57
N ALA A 385 -6.93 -13.19 2.20
CA ALA A 385 -6.61 -14.15 3.25
C ALA A 385 -5.66 -15.26 2.76
N ALA A 386 -5.86 -15.78 1.54
CA ALA A 386 -4.96 -16.75 0.92
C ALA A 386 -3.56 -16.20 0.65
N LEU A 387 -3.45 -14.96 0.17
CA LEU A 387 -2.18 -14.28 -0.07
C LEU A 387 -1.39 -14.14 1.23
N VAL A 388 -1.99 -13.55 2.26
CA VAL A 388 -1.34 -13.38 3.57
C VAL A 388 -0.98 -14.74 4.18
N GLY A 389 -1.89 -15.72 4.12
CA GLY A 389 -1.63 -17.08 4.61
C GLY A 389 -0.48 -17.78 3.88
N THR A 390 -0.37 -17.60 2.56
CA THR A 390 0.71 -18.16 1.74
C THR A 390 2.06 -17.57 2.13
N LEU A 391 2.14 -16.26 2.29
CA LEU A 391 3.37 -15.57 2.69
C LEU A 391 3.81 -15.98 4.10
N ILE A 392 2.90 -15.98 5.08
CA ILE A 392 3.20 -16.40 6.46
C ILE A 392 3.66 -17.86 6.49
N LYS A 393 3.00 -18.75 5.74
CA LYS A 393 3.35 -20.18 5.71
C LYS A 393 4.74 -20.41 5.12
N GLY A 394 5.09 -19.71 4.04
CA GLY A 394 6.38 -19.90 3.35
C GLY A 394 7.56 -19.18 4.01
N MET A 395 7.31 -17.99 4.58
CA MET A 395 8.37 -17.07 5.03
C MET A 395 8.39 -16.85 6.54
N GLY A 396 7.29 -17.16 7.24
CA GLY A 396 7.09 -16.80 8.64
C GLY A 396 6.44 -15.42 8.78
N VAL A 397 5.65 -15.25 9.84
CA VAL A 397 5.01 -13.97 10.18
C VAL A 397 6.04 -12.86 10.39
N ASP A 398 7.25 -13.21 10.82
CA ASP A 398 8.34 -12.29 11.08
C ASP A 398 9.04 -11.78 9.80
N HIS A 399 8.57 -12.23 8.62
CA HIS A 399 9.08 -11.82 7.30
C HIS A 399 8.02 -11.13 6.42
N VAL A 400 6.84 -10.81 6.98
CA VAL A 400 5.75 -10.11 6.29
C VAL A 400 5.61 -8.68 6.82
N MET A 401 5.87 -7.68 5.98
CA MET A 401 5.90 -6.25 6.32
C MET A 401 4.59 -5.56 5.95
N TRP A 402 4.12 -4.68 6.83
CA TRP A 402 3.02 -3.76 6.54
C TRP A 402 3.47 -2.57 5.71
N GLY A 403 2.84 -2.38 4.56
CA GLY A 403 2.85 -1.12 3.83
C GLY A 403 1.55 -0.97 3.07
N THR A 404 1.22 0.27 2.70
CA THR A 404 -0.12 0.61 2.18
C THR A 404 -0.10 1.16 0.76
N ASP A 405 1.07 1.58 0.30
CA ASP A 405 1.28 2.31 -0.94
C ASP A 405 0.46 3.62 -1.00
N SER A 406 0.08 4.16 0.15
CA SER A 406 -0.64 5.43 0.26
C SER A 406 0.28 6.60 -0.12
N VAL A 407 -0.22 7.69 -0.72
CA VAL A 407 -1.64 8.09 -0.82
C VAL A 407 -2.33 7.68 -2.12
N TRP A 408 -1.79 6.74 -2.88
CA TRP A 408 -2.46 6.24 -4.10
C TRP A 408 -3.87 5.71 -3.85
N TYR A 409 -4.17 5.28 -2.62
CA TYR A 409 -5.49 4.79 -2.21
C TYR A 409 -6.22 5.71 -1.23
N GLY A 410 -5.78 6.97 -1.10
CA GLY A 410 -6.21 7.89 -0.03
C GLY A 410 -5.57 7.55 1.30
N SER A 411 -6.23 7.94 2.40
CA SER A 411 -5.84 7.54 3.75
C SER A 411 -5.75 6.01 3.87
N PRO A 412 -4.69 5.49 4.51
CA PRO A 412 -4.54 4.06 4.74
C PRO A 412 -5.52 3.50 5.79
N GLN A 413 -6.35 4.31 6.43
CA GLN A 413 -7.19 3.86 7.56
C GLN A 413 -8.10 2.68 7.21
N TRP A 414 -8.65 2.66 5.99
CA TRP A 414 -9.49 1.54 5.55
C TRP A 414 -8.68 0.24 5.39
N GLN A 415 -7.41 0.34 4.97
CA GLN A 415 -6.50 -0.81 4.85
C GLN A 415 -6.13 -1.34 6.24
N ILE A 416 -5.83 -0.43 7.18
CA ILE A 416 -5.56 -0.77 8.58
C ILE A 416 -6.75 -1.50 9.20
N GLU A 417 -7.97 -0.97 9.02
CA GLU A 417 -9.19 -1.64 9.49
C GLU A 417 -9.43 -2.99 8.80
N ALA A 418 -9.13 -3.10 7.50
CA ALA A 418 -9.23 -4.36 6.78
C ALA A 418 -8.30 -5.42 7.37
N LEU A 419 -7.02 -5.12 7.63
CA LEU A 419 -6.10 -6.10 8.23
C LEU A 419 -6.48 -6.41 9.69
N ARG A 420 -6.90 -5.41 10.47
CA ARG A 420 -7.43 -5.62 11.83
C ARG A 420 -8.57 -6.64 11.84
N ARG A 421 -9.43 -6.62 10.82
CA ARG A 421 -10.59 -7.50 10.73
C ARG A 421 -10.33 -8.79 9.98
N LEU A 422 -9.35 -8.85 9.09
CA LEU A 422 -9.08 -10.02 8.26
C LEU A 422 -8.79 -11.25 9.12
N GLU A 423 -9.46 -12.34 8.82
CA GLU A 423 -9.19 -13.67 9.36
C GLU A 423 -9.09 -14.67 8.20
N ILE A 424 -8.31 -15.74 8.38
CA ILE A 424 -8.29 -16.84 7.43
C ILE A 424 -9.40 -17.83 7.83
N PRO A 425 -10.43 -18.06 6.99
CA PRO A 425 -11.50 -19.00 7.30
C PRO A 425 -11.01 -20.41 7.67
N GLU A 426 -11.69 -21.10 8.60
CA GLU A 426 -11.26 -22.42 9.10
C GLU A 426 -11.10 -23.48 8.01
N ASP A 427 -11.95 -23.44 6.98
CA ASP A 427 -11.85 -24.34 5.84
C ASP A 427 -10.57 -24.11 5.05
N MET A 428 -10.16 -22.84 4.89
CA MET A 428 -8.88 -22.49 4.27
C MET A 428 -7.69 -22.87 5.17
N GLN A 429 -7.80 -22.70 6.48
CA GLN A 429 -6.78 -23.17 7.43
C GLN A 429 -6.55 -24.68 7.29
N LYS A 430 -7.63 -25.47 7.27
CA LYS A 430 -7.58 -26.94 7.12
C LYS A 430 -7.08 -27.36 5.73
N LYS A 431 -7.58 -26.73 4.67
CA LYS A 431 -7.26 -27.11 3.27
C LYS A 431 -5.82 -26.76 2.90
N TYR A 432 -5.33 -25.60 3.31
CA TYR A 432 -4.02 -25.08 2.87
C TYR A 432 -2.95 -25.08 3.96
N GLY A 433 -3.29 -25.45 5.19
CA GLY A 433 -2.36 -25.46 6.33
C GLY A 433 -1.95 -24.06 6.76
N PHE A 434 -2.87 -23.10 6.68
CA PHE A 434 -2.64 -21.73 7.14
C PHE A 434 -2.89 -21.61 8.64
N ALA A 435 -2.07 -20.81 9.32
CA ALA A 435 -2.32 -20.41 10.70
C ALA A 435 -3.40 -19.30 10.75
N PRO A 436 -4.20 -19.21 11.82
CA PRO A 436 -5.14 -18.10 12.00
C PRO A 436 -4.39 -16.76 12.15
N LEU A 437 -5.02 -15.68 11.71
CA LEU A 437 -4.51 -14.32 11.90
C LEU A 437 -4.90 -13.77 13.28
N GLY A 438 -5.99 -14.23 13.88
CA GLY A 438 -6.46 -13.83 15.20
C GLY A 438 -7.19 -12.49 15.22
N ASP A 439 -7.47 -11.99 16.42
CA ASP A 439 -8.14 -10.70 16.60
C ASP A 439 -7.28 -9.49 16.14
N ALA A 440 -7.86 -8.29 16.17
CA ALA A 440 -7.20 -7.06 15.70
C ALA A 440 -5.88 -6.71 16.41
N ASN A 441 -5.67 -7.21 17.63
CA ASN A 441 -4.46 -7.03 18.45
C ASN A 441 -3.69 -8.34 18.62
N SER A 442 -3.91 -9.35 17.78
CA SER A 442 -3.16 -10.60 17.86
C SER A 442 -1.66 -10.36 17.69
N ALA A 443 -0.85 -11.27 18.24
CA ALA A 443 0.62 -11.22 18.05
C ALA A 443 0.99 -11.21 16.55
N THR A 444 0.26 -11.96 15.73
CA THR A 444 0.44 -12.01 14.27
C THR A 444 0.27 -10.63 13.63
N LYS A 445 -0.86 -9.95 13.91
CA LYS A 445 -1.14 -8.64 13.31
C LYS A 445 -0.24 -7.55 13.85
N GLN A 446 0.09 -7.57 15.15
CA GLN A 446 1.07 -6.65 15.72
C GLN A 446 2.46 -6.83 15.10
N GLN A 447 2.87 -8.08 14.83
CA GLN A 447 4.14 -8.36 14.17
C GLN A 447 4.19 -7.79 12.75
N ILE A 448 3.12 -7.96 11.97
CA ILE A 448 3.00 -7.42 10.61
C ILE A 448 2.93 -5.89 10.62
N PHE A 449 2.03 -5.31 11.43
CA PHE A 449 1.80 -3.86 11.49
C PHE A 449 3.03 -3.06 11.90
N SER A 450 3.89 -3.61 12.77
CA SER A 450 5.07 -2.87 13.21
C SER A 450 6.21 -3.70 13.75
N GLY A 451 5.96 -4.84 14.40
CA GLY A 451 7.02 -5.62 15.04
C GLY A 451 8.20 -5.94 14.11
N ASN A 452 7.91 -6.31 12.86
CA ASN A 452 8.91 -6.55 11.84
C ASN A 452 9.68 -5.28 11.50
N ALA A 453 8.99 -4.20 11.10
CA ALA A 453 9.61 -2.96 10.69
C ALA A 453 10.42 -2.29 11.81
N LEU A 454 9.96 -2.34 13.06
CA LEU A 454 10.66 -1.80 14.23
C LEU A 454 12.00 -2.51 14.47
N ARG A 455 11.99 -3.85 14.44
CA ARG A 455 13.21 -4.66 14.53
C ARG A 455 14.16 -4.34 13.38
N PHE A 456 13.61 -4.27 12.18
CA PHE A 456 14.34 -4.11 10.93
C PHE A 456 15.04 -2.74 10.83
N TYR A 457 14.33 -1.65 11.14
CA TYR A 457 14.86 -0.29 11.17
C TYR A 457 15.45 0.12 12.52
N LYS A 458 15.62 -0.83 13.45
CA LYS A 458 16.23 -0.66 14.78
C LYS A 458 15.57 0.47 15.58
N ILE A 459 14.25 0.65 15.42
CA ILE A 459 13.46 1.63 16.16
C ILE A 459 13.08 0.98 17.49
N LYS A 460 13.66 1.50 18.58
CA LYS A 460 13.33 1.04 19.94
C LYS A 460 12.11 1.81 20.43
N LEU A 461 11.01 1.11 20.72
CA LEU A 461 9.80 1.73 21.28
C LEU A 461 9.89 2.01 22.79
N LYS A 462 10.88 1.45 23.49
CA LYS A 462 11.13 1.71 24.91
C LYS A 462 12.60 2.05 25.12
N ALA A 463 12.82 3.07 25.96
CA ALA A 463 14.12 3.47 26.45
C ALA A 463 14.71 2.34 27.31
N ALA A 464 15.72 1.65 26.81
CA ALA A 464 16.70 1.09 27.73
C ALA A 464 17.50 2.28 28.26
N GLU A 465 17.19 2.69 29.49
CA GLU A 465 17.91 3.65 30.33
C GLU A 465 18.07 5.08 29.78
N ASN A 466 17.29 6.01 30.35
CA ASN A 466 17.49 7.47 30.33
C ASN A 466 17.34 8.28 29.03
N THR A 467 16.71 7.73 27.99
CA THR A 467 16.18 8.55 26.88
C THR A 467 14.70 8.28 26.73
N ARG A 468 13.83 9.06 27.39
CA ARG A 468 12.38 9.06 27.11
C ARG A 468 12.21 9.07 25.59
N MET A 469 11.53 8.05 25.05
CA MET A 469 10.85 8.23 23.76
C MET A 469 10.10 9.56 23.84
N PRO A 470 10.10 10.43 22.82
CA PRO A 470 8.95 11.28 22.64
C PRO A 470 7.79 10.30 22.57
N THR A 471 6.91 10.35 23.55
CA THR A 471 5.62 9.68 23.52
C THR A 471 5.02 10.07 22.18
N PHE A 472 5.01 9.19 21.18
CA PHE A 472 4.47 9.50 19.85
C PHE A 472 2.99 9.92 19.92
N SER A 473 2.32 9.60 21.02
CA SER A 473 1.00 10.04 21.43
C SER A 473 0.94 11.49 21.96
N GLU A 474 2.07 12.10 22.26
CA GLU A 474 2.24 13.43 22.86
C GLU A 474 3.11 14.36 21.99
N ASP A 475 3.59 13.87 20.85
CA ASP A 475 4.35 14.69 19.90
C ASP A 475 3.43 15.71 19.19
N ARG A 476 4.04 16.66 18.47
CA ARG A 476 3.28 17.75 17.87
C ARG A 476 2.25 17.27 16.84
N LEU A 477 2.55 16.21 16.08
CA LEU A 477 1.61 15.64 15.12
C LEU A 477 0.45 14.95 15.83
N ALA A 478 0.68 14.24 16.93
CA ALA A 478 -0.38 13.63 17.72
C ALA A 478 -1.27 14.67 18.43
N ALA A 479 -0.67 15.74 18.98
CA ALA A 479 -1.44 16.86 19.54
C ALA A 479 -2.36 17.49 18.50
N LEU A 480 -1.82 17.79 17.30
CA LEU A 480 -2.59 18.34 16.19
C LEU A 480 -3.62 17.36 15.64
N LYS A 481 -3.34 16.05 15.61
CA LYS A 481 -4.33 15.02 15.25
C LYS A 481 -5.51 15.05 16.23
N ASN A 482 -5.25 15.19 17.52
CA ASN A 482 -6.32 15.25 18.53
C ASN A 482 -7.15 16.53 18.40
N GLU A 483 -6.51 17.69 18.19
CA GLU A 483 -7.20 18.95 17.87
C GLU A 483 -8.02 18.84 16.58
N TYR A 484 -7.43 18.24 15.54
CA TYR A 484 -8.10 17.96 14.28
C TYR A 484 -9.30 17.04 14.50
N ALA A 485 -9.19 15.95 15.26
CA ALA A 485 -10.32 15.06 15.55
C ALA A 485 -11.47 15.77 16.30
N GLN A 486 -11.16 16.79 17.10
CA GLN A 486 -12.16 17.61 17.81
C GLN A 486 -12.77 18.71 16.91
N ALA A 487 -12.00 19.25 15.97
CA ALA A 487 -12.40 20.36 15.09
C ALA A 487 -12.93 19.93 13.72
N ALA A 488 -12.52 18.76 13.24
CA ALA A 488 -12.75 18.28 11.89
C ALA A 488 -14.18 17.80 11.68
N LYS A 489 -14.64 18.04 10.45
CA LYS A 489 -15.81 17.43 9.84
C LYS A 489 -15.38 16.06 9.31
N GLU A 490 -16.16 15.03 9.61
CA GLU A 490 -16.30 13.72 8.93
C GLU A 490 -15.15 13.25 7.99
N PRO A 491 -14.54 12.06 8.18
CA PRO A 491 -13.45 11.55 7.33
C PRO A 491 -13.81 11.60 5.85
N SER A 492 -12.88 11.91 4.94
CA SER A 492 -13.23 12.24 3.56
C SER A 492 -13.92 11.08 2.79
N ASN A 493 -13.59 9.83 3.12
CA ASN A 493 -13.91 8.61 2.35
C ASN A 493 -13.50 8.69 0.86
N LEU A 494 -12.67 9.67 0.50
CA LEU A 494 -12.20 9.85 -0.86
C LEU A 494 -11.17 8.78 -1.19
N ARG A 495 -11.18 8.38 -2.45
CA ARG A 495 -10.11 7.60 -3.07
C ARG A 495 -9.47 8.48 -4.13
N TYR A 496 -8.16 8.44 -4.20
CA TYR A 496 -7.41 9.10 -5.25
C TYR A 496 -7.03 8.06 -6.27
N GLY A 497 -7.03 8.41 -7.56
CA GLY A 497 -6.71 7.49 -8.62
C GLY A 497 -7.85 7.33 -9.61
N TYR A 498 -7.94 6.17 -10.27
CA TYR A 498 -8.85 5.93 -11.38
C TYR A 498 -9.64 4.66 -11.20
N VAL A 499 -10.86 4.68 -11.69
CA VAL A 499 -11.77 3.53 -11.71
C VAL A 499 -12.34 3.40 -13.11
N ARG A 500 -12.78 2.21 -13.49
CA ARG A 500 -13.43 2.03 -14.79
C ARG A 500 -14.70 2.87 -14.86
N ALA A 501 -14.84 3.67 -15.92
CA ALA A 501 -16.06 4.42 -16.19
C ALA A 501 -17.20 3.42 -16.47
N ALA A 502 -18.39 3.72 -15.96
CA ALA A 502 -19.55 2.84 -16.02
C ALA A 502 -20.07 2.60 -17.44
#